data_AF-A0A4U1DC71-F1
#
_entry.id   AF-A0A4U1DC71-F1
#
_cell.length_a   1.000
_cell.length_b   1.000
_cell.length_c   1.000
_cell.angle_alpha   90.00
_cell.angle_beta   90.00
_cell.angle_gamma   90.00
#
_symmetry.space_group_name_H-M   'P 1'
#
loop_
_entity.id
_entity.type
_entity.pdbx_description
1 polymer ?
#
loop_
_entity_poly.entity_id
_entity_poly.type
_entity_poly.pdbx_seq_one_letter_code
_entity_poly.pdbx_strand_id
1 'polypeptide(L)'
;MGKDLRVMIHKLLDENNISMRELGRRTGIRNATLHELANHKRQNIHFGHINSIADALGITDVRRIITFDDVVSESLNQSGIESEIPVACTRECKRFLSQPQTYLHKDPRKTLR
;
A
#
# COMPACT_ATOMS: atom_id res chain seq x y z
N MET A 1 -27.72 12.05 11.26
CA MET A 1 -26.43 12.35 10.61
C MET A 1 -25.41 11.37 11.17
N GLY A 2 -24.95 10.43 10.35
CA GLY A 2 -23.85 9.52 10.73
C GLY A 2 -22.53 10.13 10.33
N LYS A 3 -21.51 10.00 11.18
CA LYS A 3 -20.12 10.37 10.88
C LYS A 3 -19.27 9.12 10.99
N ASP A 4 -18.46 8.87 9.98
CA ASP A 4 -17.54 7.72 9.98
C ASP A 4 -16.12 8.20 10.25
N LEU A 5 -15.38 7.40 11.04
CA LEU A 5 -13.97 7.64 11.30
C LEU A 5 -13.13 7.11 10.14
N ARG A 6 -12.29 7.99 9.58
CA ARG A 6 -11.41 7.71 8.45
C ARG A 6 -9.95 8.02 8.81
N VAL A 7 -9.03 7.20 8.32
CA VAL A 7 -7.58 7.43 8.46
C VAL A 7 -6.99 7.95 7.16
N MET A 8 -6.30 9.08 7.25
CA MET A 8 -5.81 9.83 6.10
C MET A 8 -4.43 9.35 5.64
N ILE A 9 -4.28 8.05 5.34
CA ILE A 9 -2.98 7.47 4.98
C ILE A 9 -2.40 8.14 3.72
N HIS A 10 -3.21 8.34 2.68
CA HIS A 10 -2.75 8.97 1.44
C HIS A 10 -2.17 10.37 1.67
N LYS A 11 -2.88 11.22 2.43
CA LYS A 11 -2.39 12.57 2.76
C LYS A 11 -1.07 12.52 3.53
N LEU A 12 -0.94 11.61 4.49
CA LEU A 12 0.30 11.45 5.26
C LEU A 12 1.49 11.03 4.38
N LEU A 13 1.26 10.18 3.38
CA LEU A 13 2.30 9.77 2.43
C LEU A 13 2.75 10.95 1.56
N ASP A 14 1.79 11.75 1.06
CA ASP A 14 2.05 12.91 0.21
C ASP A 14 2.81 14.01 0.97
N GLU A 15 2.38 14.33 2.20
CA GLU A 15 3.06 15.33 3.06
C GLU A 15 4.51 14.96 3.36
N ASN A 16 4.79 13.67 3.52
CA ASN A 16 6.12 13.17 3.88
C ASN A 16 6.95 12.71 2.66
N ASN A 17 6.39 12.78 1.44
CA ASN A 17 7.01 12.28 0.20
C ASN A 17 7.53 10.83 0.32
N ILE A 18 6.77 9.96 0.99
CA ILE A 18 7.13 8.55 1.19
C ILE A 18 6.15 7.62 0.46
N SER A 19 6.66 6.46 0.03
CA SER A 19 5.80 5.42 -0.53
C SER A 19 5.10 4.60 0.56
N MET A 20 3.95 4.01 0.24
CA MET A 20 3.23 3.07 1.12
C MET A 20 4.14 1.93 1.62
N ARG A 21 5.02 1.44 0.74
CA ARG A 21 5.97 0.39 1.05
C ARG A 21 7.00 0.85 2.09
N GLU A 22 7.44 2.09 2.00
CA GLU A 22 8.37 2.68 2.97
C GLU A 22 7.69 2.89 4.32
N LEU A 23 6.44 3.36 4.34
CA LEU A 23 5.65 3.47 5.56
C LEU A 23 5.50 2.11 6.26
N GLY A 24 5.23 1.04 5.52
CA GLY A 24 5.17 -0.32 6.07
C GLY A 24 6.48 -0.78 6.70
N ARG A 25 7.63 -0.40 6.13
CA ARG A 25 8.95 -0.73 6.70
C ARG A 25 9.21 0.01 8.01
N ARG A 26 8.82 1.29 8.10
CA ARG A 26 9.03 2.11 9.30
C ARG A 26 8.08 1.74 10.44
N THR A 27 6.82 1.45 10.11
CA THR A 27 5.77 1.16 11.10
C THR A 27 5.72 -0.32 11.50
N GLY A 28 6.31 -1.21 10.70
CA GLY A 28 6.18 -2.65 10.88
C GLY A 28 4.79 -3.20 10.49
N ILE A 29 3.91 -2.37 9.94
CA ILE A 29 2.57 -2.78 9.50
C ILE A 29 2.68 -3.38 8.09
N ARG A 30 1.95 -4.48 7.85
CA ARG A 30 1.91 -5.12 6.53
C ARG A 30 1.28 -4.16 5.50
N ASN A 31 1.90 -4.06 4.32
CA ASN A 31 1.40 -3.22 3.22
C ASN A 31 -0.04 -3.56 2.81
N ALA A 32 -0.45 -4.84 2.90
CA ALA A 32 -1.83 -5.25 2.64
C ALA A 32 -2.81 -4.58 3.62
N THR A 33 -2.46 -4.58 4.92
CA THR A 33 -3.25 -3.91 5.95
C THR A 33 -3.29 -2.40 5.74
N LEU A 34 -2.16 -1.77 5.41
CA LEU A 34 -2.14 -0.33 5.09
C LEU A 34 -3.04 0.00 3.88
N HIS A 35 -3.03 -0.83 2.83
CA HIS A 35 -3.93 -0.64 1.68
C HIS A 35 -5.41 -0.87 2.02
N GLU A 36 -5.74 -1.83 2.89
CA GLU A 36 -7.11 -2.03 3.36
C GLU A 36 -7.63 -0.86 4.19
N LEU A 37 -6.77 -0.31 5.06
CA LEU A 37 -7.06 0.86 5.87
C LEU A 37 -7.23 2.11 5.01
N ALA A 38 -6.33 2.34 4.05
CA ALA A 38 -6.37 3.49 3.14
C ALA A 38 -7.57 3.47 2.19
N ASN A 39 -8.09 2.28 1.87
CA ASN A 39 -9.29 2.11 1.05
C ASN A 39 -10.58 1.95 1.87
N HIS A 40 -10.51 2.08 3.21
CA HIS A 40 -11.67 2.01 4.11
C HIS A 40 -12.42 0.67 4.05
N LYS A 41 -11.79 -0.37 3.49
CA LYS A 41 -12.34 -1.74 3.50
C LYS A 41 -12.35 -2.31 4.92
N ARG A 42 -11.43 -1.83 5.76
CA ARG A 42 -11.33 -2.18 7.18
C ARG A 42 -11.48 -0.92 8.03
N GLN A 43 -12.56 -0.87 8.80
CA GLN A 43 -12.83 0.23 9.73
C GLN A 43 -12.15 0.04 11.11
N ASN A 44 -11.70 -1.17 11.42
CA ASN A 44 -11.10 -1.47 12.73
C ASN A 44 -9.58 -1.22 12.73
N ILE A 45 -9.18 -0.20 13.48
CA ILE A 45 -7.78 0.14 13.77
C ILE A 45 -7.51 0.01 15.27
N HIS A 46 -6.41 -0.65 15.60
CA HIS A 46 -5.89 -0.69 16.96
C HIS A 46 -5.02 0.55 17.24
N PHE A 47 -5.05 1.05 18.48
CA PHE A 47 -4.21 2.17 18.92
C PHE A 47 -2.71 1.93 18.67
N GLY A 48 -2.26 0.68 18.75
CA GLY A 48 -0.87 0.33 18.41
C GLY A 48 -0.47 0.75 17.00
N HIS A 49 -1.35 0.60 16.01
CA HIS A 49 -1.06 1.05 14.64
C HIS A 49 -0.96 2.58 14.56
N ILE A 50 -1.82 3.30 15.28
CA ILE A 50 -1.81 4.76 15.32
C ILE A 50 -0.49 5.25 15.92
N ASN A 51 -0.06 4.66 17.03
CA ASN A 51 1.22 5.00 17.67
C ASN A 51 2.40 4.72 16.73
N SER A 52 2.44 3.54 16.11
CA SER A 52 3.53 3.21 15.18
C SER A 52 3.58 4.16 13.97
N ILE A 53 2.43 4.57 13.44
CA ILE A 53 2.36 5.56 12.36
C ILE A 53 2.83 6.94 12.86
N ALA A 54 2.38 7.37 14.03
CA ALA A 54 2.79 8.63 14.64
C ALA A 54 4.31 8.67 14.87
N ASP A 55 4.87 7.62 15.47
CA ASP A 55 6.30 7.50 15.74
C ASP A 55 7.13 7.48 14.44
N ALA A 56 6.69 6.73 13.43
CA ALA A 56 7.38 6.62 12.13
C ALA A 56 7.42 7.94 11.35
N LEU A 57 6.44 8.82 11.57
CA LEU A 57 6.28 10.11 10.89
C LEU A 57 6.66 11.30 11.79
N GLY A 58 7.00 11.08 13.06
CA GLY A 58 7.29 12.14 14.01
C GLY A 58 6.10 13.06 14.30
N ILE A 59 4.88 12.53 14.24
CA ILE A 59 3.65 13.30 14.45
C ILE A 59 3.29 13.31 15.93
N THR A 60 3.13 14.51 16.49
CA THR A 60 2.72 14.71 17.90
C THR A 60 1.20 14.83 18.06
N ASP A 61 0.47 15.23 17.01
CA ASP A 61 -0.98 15.41 17.05
C ASP A 61 -1.72 14.33 16.25
N VAL A 62 -2.51 13.52 16.95
CA VAL A 62 -3.32 12.42 16.37
C VAL A 62 -4.34 12.91 15.34
N ARG A 63 -4.78 14.17 15.43
CA ARG A 63 -5.77 14.75 14.50
C ARG A 63 -5.26 14.82 13.05
N ARG A 64 -3.94 14.74 12.85
CA ARG A 64 -3.35 14.65 11.51
C ARG A 64 -3.57 13.28 10.85
N ILE A 65 -3.81 12.25 11.67
CA ILE A 65 -3.93 10.86 11.22
C ILE A 65 -5.40 10.51 10.96
N ILE A 66 -6.30 10.97 11.83
CA ILE A 66 -7.73 10.61 11.81
C ILE A 66 -8.62 11.81 11.48
N THR A 67 -9.65 11.59 10.67
CA THR A 67 -10.68 12.58 10.38
C THR A 67 -12.07 11.93 10.47
N PHE A 68 -13.09 12.76 10.66
CA PHE A 68 -14.47 12.34 10.42
C PHE A 68 -14.85 12.70 8.99
N ASP A 69 -15.43 11.74 8.29
CA ASP A 69 -16.14 12.00 7.04
C ASP A 69 -17.63 11.95 7.28
N ASP A 70 -18.34 12.85 6.61
CA ASP A 70 -19.80 12.78 6.54
C ASP A 70 -20.17 11.62 5.62
N VAL A 71 -21.03 10.73 6.12
CA VAL A 71 -21.50 9.57 5.35
C VAL A 71 -22.47 10.10 4.29
N VAL A 72 -21.93 10.53 3.14
CA VAL A 72 -22.70 10.74 1.93
C VAL A 72 -22.70 9.40 1.21
N SER A 73 -23.86 8.76 1.15
CA SER A 73 -24.08 7.51 0.42
C SER A 73 -23.98 7.78 -1.08
N GLU A 74 -22.77 8.00 -1.58
CA GLU A 74 -22.46 8.06 -3.01
C GLU A 74 -21.69 6.78 -3.37
N SER A 75 -22.48 5.79 -3.76
CA SER A 75 -22.05 4.67 -4.59
C SER A 75 -21.28 5.20 -5.81
N LEU A 76 -20.15 4.54 -6.09
CA LEU A 76 -19.13 4.82 -7.13
C LEU A 76 -17.94 5.64 -6.61
N ASN A 77 -16.86 4.93 -6.30
CA ASN A 77 -15.51 5.31 -6.73
C ASN A 77 -14.64 4.04 -6.73
N GLN A 78 -14.89 3.19 -7.73
CA GLN A 78 -13.85 2.33 -8.25
C GLN A 78 -12.93 3.18 -9.12
N SER A 79 -11.64 3.16 -8.76
CA SER A 79 -10.47 3.36 -9.64
C SER A 79 -10.42 4.62 -10.51
N GLY A 80 -9.49 5.52 -10.17
CA GLY A 80 -9.16 6.63 -11.06
C GLY A 80 -8.02 7.49 -10.55
N ILE A 81 -6.87 6.89 -10.22
CA ILE A 81 -5.61 7.61 -10.41
C ILE A 81 -4.80 6.72 -11.34
N GLU A 82 -4.92 6.99 -12.63
CA GLU A 82 -3.91 6.58 -13.59
C GLU A 82 -2.60 7.13 -13.07
N SER A 83 -1.75 6.24 -12.58
CA SER A 83 -0.35 6.54 -12.48
C SER A 83 0.12 6.79 -13.91
N GLU A 84 0.21 8.06 -14.30
CA GLU A 84 1.19 8.48 -15.30
C GLU A 84 2.58 8.18 -14.73
N ILE A 85 2.94 6.90 -14.67
CA ILE A 85 4.33 6.51 -14.66
C ILE A 85 4.76 6.78 -16.10
N PRO A 86 5.65 7.73 -16.38
CA PRO A 86 6.37 7.73 -17.64
C PRO A 86 7.21 6.45 -17.65
N VAL A 87 6.63 5.37 -18.16
CA VAL A 87 7.38 4.22 -18.65
C VAL A 87 8.10 4.66 -19.92
N ALA A 88 9.13 5.48 -19.74
CA ALA A 88 10.23 5.57 -20.69
C ALA A 88 11.05 4.27 -20.61
N CYS A 89 10.39 3.14 -20.89
CA CYS A 89 11.00 1.87 -21.21
C CYS A 89 10.47 1.43 -22.58
N THR A 90 10.74 2.24 -23.59
CA THR A 90 10.52 1.89 -24.98
C THR A 90 11.73 2.28 -25.82
N ARG A 91 12.83 1.52 -25.63
CA ARG A 91 13.64 1.07 -26.78
C ARG A 91 14.54 -0.17 -26.62
N GLU A 92 14.58 -0.86 -25.48
CA GLU A 92 15.37 -2.13 -25.37
C GLU A 92 14.62 -3.36 -24.81
N CYS A 93 13.30 -3.33 -24.65
CA CYS A 93 12.54 -4.52 -24.22
C CYS A 93 11.82 -5.25 -25.37
N LYS A 94 12.50 -5.48 -26.49
CA LYS A 94 11.98 -6.28 -27.63
C LYS A 94 12.60 -7.68 -27.77
N ARG A 95 13.26 -8.21 -26.73
CA ARG A 95 13.95 -9.52 -26.82
C ARG A 95 13.53 -10.58 -25.79
N PHE A 96 12.61 -10.28 -24.87
CA PHE A 96 12.28 -11.21 -23.78
C PHE A 96 10.93 -11.94 -23.93
N LEU A 97 10.13 -11.61 -24.95
CA LEU A 97 8.86 -12.32 -25.23
C LEU A 97 8.99 -13.36 -26.36
N SER A 98 10.10 -14.09 -26.36
CA SER A 98 10.29 -15.21 -27.28
C SER A 98 11.19 -16.30 -26.70
N GLN A 99 11.00 -16.68 -25.43
CA GLN A 99 11.51 -17.97 -24.98
C GLN A 99 10.47 -18.72 -24.13
N PRO A 100 10.30 -20.03 -24.41
CA PRO A 100 9.26 -20.86 -23.82
C PRO A 100 9.55 -21.19 -22.35
N GLN A 101 8.47 -21.49 -21.65
CA GLN A 101 8.40 -21.95 -20.27
C GLN A 101 9.23 -23.24 -20.09
N THR A 102 10.44 -23.15 -19.54
CA THR A 102 11.14 -24.33 -19.00
C THR A 102 11.47 -24.11 -17.53
N TYR A 103 10.75 -24.87 -16.73
CA TYR A 103 10.99 -25.13 -15.32
C TYR A 103 12.45 -25.52 -15.10
N LEU A 104 13.07 -24.90 -14.09
CA LEU A 104 14.36 -25.32 -13.57
C LEU A 104 14.31 -26.82 -13.25
N HIS A 105 15.22 -27.56 -13.88
CA HIS A 105 15.70 -28.86 -13.43
C HIS A 105 16.08 -28.78 -11.94
N LYS A 106 15.36 -29.49 -11.08
CA LYS A 106 15.94 -30.07 -9.87
C LYS A 106 16.63 -31.35 -10.30
N ASP A 107 17.95 -31.40 -10.19
CA ASP A 107 18.76 -32.59 -10.48
C ASP A 107 18.30 -33.82 -9.65
N PRO A 108 18.03 -34.98 -10.27
CA PRO A 108 17.72 -36.22 -9.55
C PRO A 108 18.97 -36.99 -9.07
N ARG A 109 20.19 -36.42 -9.11
CA ARG A 109 21.42 -37.08 -8.61
C ARG A 109 21.78 -36.77 -7.15
N LYS A 110 20.78 -36.62 -6.28
CA LYS A 110 20.96 -36.54 -4.81
C LYS A 110 20.19 -37.60 -4.03
N THR A 111 19.91 -38.74 -4.65
CA THR A 111 19.50 -39.98 -3.96
C THR A 111 20.40 -41.12 -4.41
N LEU A 112 21.59 -41.21 -3.80
CA LEU A 112 22.39 -42.44 -3.68
C LEU A 112 23.57 -42.18 -2.73
N ARG A 113 23.32 -42.39 -1.44
CA ARG A 113 24.21 -43.11 -0.52
C ARG A 113 23.42 -43.61 0.66
#